data_AF-X1MUB9-F1
#
_entry.id   AF-X1MUB9-F1
#
_cell.length_a   1.000
_cell.length_b   1.000
_cell.length_c   1.000
_cell.angle_alpha   90.00
_cell.angle_beta   90.00
_cell.angle_gamma   90.00
#
_symmetry.space_group_name_H-M   'P 1'
#
loop_
_entity.id
_entity.type
_entity.pdbx_description
1 polymer ?
#
loop_
_entity_poly.entity_id
_entity_poly.type
_entity_poly.pdbx_seq_one_letter_code
_entity_poly.pdbx_strand_id
1 'polypeptide(L)'
;MDKVGADFYHVVRMVEERLQAKPLPIGLPLGVENLFRGVIDLVENKAITFPDDPDLMPVVESIPESDRAIATEYREKLIEKLAESDNQIMQMYLEGQDIPVSLLKAAIRRATIANQVVPVLCGSALRGKGIRPLLDAVADYLPSPLDIPPIPATRLSDGAEIACRPNDKDPFAALVFKTVSDPFMGRLSYLRVYSGEVKAGAQVLNSTTGYPDTPLCKAARTPASMA
;
A
#
# COMPACT_ATOMS: atom_id res chain seq x y z
N MET A 1 -3.88 -18.76 -1.78
CA MET A 1 -4.83 -19.55 -0.95
C MET A 1 -5.38 -20.78 -1.65
N ASP A 2 -5.21 -20.91 -2.95
CA ASP A 2 -5.77 -21.94 -3.83
C ASP A 2 -4.88 -23.18 -4.04
N LYS A 3 -3.73 -23.25 -3.36
CA LYS A 3 -2.76 -24.35 -3.46
C LYS A 3 -2.92 -25.31 -2.28
N VAL A 4 -2.58 -26.58 -2.51
CA VAL A 4 -2.53 -27.60 -1.46
C VAL A 4 -1.53 -27.18 -0.37
N GLY A 5 -1.93 -27.31 0.89
CA GLY A 5 -1.15 -26.88 2.06
C GLY A 5 -1.17 -25.37 2.32
N ALA A 6 -2.06 -24.61 1.67
CA ALA A 6 -2.22 -23.19 1.94
C ALA A 6 -2.85 -22.96 3.32
N ASP A 7 -2.04 -22.51 4.28
CA ASP A 7 -2.47 -22.19 5.64
C ASP A 7 -2.17 -20.73 5.97
N PHE A 8 -3.23 -19.92 6.05
CA PHE A 8 -3.15 -18.50 6.38
C PHE A 8 -2.66 -18.27 7.81
N TYR A 9 -3.20 -19.03 8.76
CA TYR A 9 -2.90 -18.85 10.18
C TYR A 9 -1.45 -19.23 10.50
N HIS A 10 -0.94 -20.26 9.83
CA HIS A 10 0.46 -20.61 9.92
C HIS A 10 1.38 -19.49 9.43
N VAL A 11 1.05 -18.83 8.32
CA VAL A 11 1.83 -17.69 7.79
C VAL A 11 1.81 -16.52 8.76
N VAL A 12 0.65 -16.16 9.30
CA VAL A 12 0.52 -15.09 10.32
C VAL A 12 1.43 -15.39 11.51
N ARG A 13 1.39 -16.62 12.04
CA ARG A 13 2.25 -17.03 13.15
C ARG A 13 3.74 -16.99 12.79
N MET A 14 4.12 -17.44 11.60
CA MET A 14 5.52 -17.38 11.16
C MET A 14 6.04 -15.95 11.04
N VAL A 15 5.22 -15.00 10.58
CA VAL A 15 5.60 -13.58 10.52
C VAL A 15 5.92 -13.05 11.91
N GLU A 16 5.08 -13.37 12.88
CA GLU A 16 5.27 -12.99 14.28
C GLU A 16 6.53 -13.64 14.89
N GLU A 17 6.68 -14.97 14.76
CA GLU A 17 7.78 -15.73 15.37
C GLU A 17 9.14 -15.44 14.73
N ARG A 18 9.20 -15.28 13.40
CA ARG A 18 10.48 -15.19 12.67
C ARG A 18 10.93 -13.77 12.43
N LEU A 19 10.00 -12.84 12.17
CA LEU A 19 10.34 -11.44 11.89
C LEU A 19 10.17 -10.55 13.11
N GLN A 20 9.60 -11.06 14.21
CA GLN A 20 9.25 -10.26 15.39
C GLN A 20 8.38 -9.05 15.05
N ALA A 21 7.61 -9.16 13.96
CA ALA A 21 6.66 -8.15 13.52
C ALA A 21 5.31 -8.39 14.19
N LYS A 22 4.45 -7.37 14.22
CA LYS A 22 3.07 -7.47 14.71
C LYS A 22 2.10 -7.62 13.53
N PRO A 23 1.82 -8.84 13.03
CA PRO A 23 0.84 -9.02 11.98
C PRO A 23 -0.56 -8.72 12.51
N LEU A 24 -1.33 -7.98 11.71
CA LEU A 24 -2.71 -7.62 11.99
C LEU A 24 -3.59 -8.18 10.86
N PRO A 25 -4.15 -9.40 11.01
CA PRO A 25 -5.09 -9.95 10.05
C PRO A 25 -6.31 -9.04 9.93
N ILE A 26 -6.47 -8.38 8.77
CA ILE A 26 -7.65 -7.55 8.45
C ILE A 26 -8.62 -8.28 7.52
N GLY A 27 -8.20 -9.41 6.96
CA GLY A 27 -9.09 -10.33 6.28
C GLY A 27 -8.74 -11.79 6.45
N LEU A 28 -9.75 -12.66 6.43
CA LEU A 28 -9.62 -14.11 6.60
C LEU A 28 -10.06 -14.85 5.33
N PRO A 29 -9.50 -16.04 5.04
CA PRO A 29 -9.93 -16.81 3.89
C PRO A 29 -11.29 -17.46 4.13
N LEU A 30 -12.18 -17.42 3.13
CA LEU A 30 -13.39 -18.26 3.08
C LEU A 30 -13.10 -19.52 2.30
N GLY A 31 -12.99 -20.63 3.03
CA GLY A 31 -12.51 -21.90 2.51
C GLY A 31 -10.99 -21.93 2.33
N VAL A 32 -10.47 -23.11 1.99
CA VAL A 32 -9.03 -23.34 1.79
C VAL A 32 -8.81 -24.13 0.51
N GLU A 33 -7.63 -24.00 -0.08
CA GLU A 33 -7.22 -24.73 -1.27
C GLU A 33 -8.25 -24.59 -2.42
N ASN A 34 -8.73 -25.71 -2.96
CA ASN A 34 -9.73 -25.71 -4.03
C ASN A 34 -11.10 -25.18 -3.60
N LEU A 35 -11.41 -25.16 -2.30
CA LEU A 35 -12.65 -24.62 -1.75
C LEU A 35 -12.55 -23.12 -1.44
N PHE A 36 -11.40 -22.50 -1.70
CA PHE A 36 -11.23 -21.06 -1.51
C PHE A 36 -12.11 -20.27 -2.48
N ARG A 37 -13.13 -19.62 -1.93
CA ARG A 37 -14.16 -18.90 -2.69
C ARG A 37 -14.25 -17.42 -2.38
N GLY A 38 -13.62 -16.96 -1.30
CA GLY A 38 -13.83 -15.60 -0.82
C GLY A 38 -12.87 -15.18 0.26
N VAL A 39 -13.08 -13.96 0.74
CA VAL A 39 -12.39 -13.39 1.90
C VAL A 39 -13.42 -12.77 2.84
N ILE A 40 -13.21 -12.89 4.14
CA ILE A 40 -13.92 -12.13 5.17
C ILE A 40 -13.15 -10.85 5.40
N ASP A 41 -13.80 -9.70 5.23
CA ASP A 41 -13.29 -8.41 5.66
C ASP A 41 -13.66 -8.20 7.14
N LEU A 42 -12.65 -8.22 8.02
CA LEU A 42 -12.83 -8.05 9.45
C LEU A 42 -13.05 -6.60 9.85
N VAL A 43 -12.73 -5.63 8.99
CA VAL A 43 -12.89 -4.20 9.25
C VAL A 43 -14.35 -3.81 8.98
N GLU A 44 -14.87 -4.18 7.81
CA GLU A 44 -16.28 -3.95 7.44
C GLU A 44 -17.27 -4.99 7.97
N ASN A 45 -16.77 -6.10 8.52
CA ASN A 45 -17.56 -7.22 9.03
C ASN A 45 -18.45 -7.88 7.95
N LYS A 46 -17.88 -8.13 6.76
CA LYS A 46 -18.59 -8.69 5.61
C LYS A 46 -17.79 -9.80 4.96
N ALA A 47 -18.48 -10.69 4.26
CA ALA A 47 -17.86 -11.65 3.37
C ALA A 47 -17.85 -11.09 1.95
N ILE A 48 -16.76 -11.34 1.23
CA ILE A 48 -16.62 -11.03 -0.20
C ILE A 48 -16.35 -12.34 -0.91
N THR A 49 -17.30 -12.80 -1.71
CA THR A 49 -17.17 -14.00 -2.53
C THR A 49 -16.87 -13.66 -3.97
N PHE A 50 -16.02 -14.47 -4.58
CA PHE A 50 -15.57 -14.30 -5.95
C PHE A 50 -16.13 -15.45 -6.80
N PRO A 51 -17.01 -15.14 -7.76
CA PRO A 51 -17.45 -16.12 -8.75
C PRO A 51 -16.26 -16.75 -9.48
N ASP A 52 -16.44 -17.97 -9.99
CA ASP A 52 -15.41 -18.64 -10.79
C ASP A 52 -15.32 -18.09 -12.22
N ASP A 53 -16.37 -17.40 -12.67
CA ASP A 53 -16.36 -16.66 -13.92
C ASP A 53 -15.62 -15.32 -13.72
N PRO A 54 -14.50 -15.09 -14.41
CA PRO A 54 -13.68 -13.88 -14.26
C PRO A 54 -14.39 -12.60 -14.74
N ASP A 55 -15.44 -12.71 -15.56
CA ASP A 55 -16.22 -11.56 -16.04
C ASP A 55 -17.26 -11.09 -15.02
N LEU A 56 -17.52 -11.89 -13.98
CA LEU A 56 -18.47 -11.55 -12.92
C LEU A 56 -17.80 -10.76 -11.78
N MET A 57 -18.55 -9.78 -11.29
CA MET A 57 -18.09 -8.93 -10.19
C MET A 57 -18.14 -9.67 -8.84
N PRO A 58 -17.22 -9.35 -7.90
CA PRO A 58 -17.29 -9.87 -6.54
C PRO A 58 -18.61 -9.50 -5.86
N VAL A 59 -19.16 -10.42 -5.08
CA VAL A 59 -20.40 -10.22 -4.32
C VAL A 59 -20.05 -9.98 -2.86
N VAL A 60 -20.63 -8.92 -2.29
CA VAL A 60 -20.51 -8.61 -0.86
C VAL A 60 -21.74 -9.12 -0.14
N GLU A 61 -21.54 -9.96 0.86
CA GLU A 61 -22.62 -10.63 1.59
C GLU A 61 -22.32 -10.72 3.09
N SER A 62 -23.30 -11.17 3.87
CA SER A 62 -23.10 -11.44 5.29
C SER A 62 -22.17 -12.63 5.48
N ILE A 63 -21.37 -12.59 6.55
CA ILE A 63 -20.49 -13.70 6.92
C ILE A 63 -21.31 -14.98 7.12
N PRO A 64 -20.94 -16.10 6.47
CA PRO A 64 -21.62 -17.38 6.64
C PRO A 64 -21.64 -17.82 8.10
N GLU A 65 -22.71 -18.50 8.51
CA GLU A 65 -22.88 -18.91 9.91
C GLU A 65 -21.75 -19.83 10.41
N SER A 66 -21.22 -20.67 9.52
CA SER A 66 -20.06 -21.54 9.78
C SER A 66 -18.81 -20.79 10.20
N ASP A 67 -18.64 -19.56 9.71
CA ASP A 67 -17.41 -18.77 9.86
C ASP A 67 -17.59 -17.61 10.84
N ARG A 68 -18.82 -17.36 11.30
CA ARG A 68 -19.16 -16.23 12.19
C ARG A 68 -18.35 -16.26 13.48
N ALA A 69 -18.23 -17.43 14.12
CA ALA A 69 -17.50 -17.56 15.38
C ALA A 69 -16.02 -17.16 15.24
N ILE A 70 -15.36 -17.66 14.18
CA ILE A 70 -13.95 -17.35 13.88
C ILE A 70 -13.80 -15.87 13.51
N ALA A 71 -14.71 -15.33 12.70
CA ALA A 71 -14.67 -13.92 12.32
C ALA A 71 -14.81 -12.99 13.53
N THR A 72 -15.71 -13.30 14.47
CA THR A 72 -15.84 -12.55 15.73
C THR A 72 -14.57 -12.62 16.56
N GLU A 73 -14.02 -13.82 16.78
CA GLU A 73 -12.79 -14.01 17.54
C GLU A 73 -11.61 -13.22 16.95
N TYR A 74 -11.42 -13.28 15.64
CA TYR A 74 -10.34 -12.56 14.97
C TYR A 74 -10.58 -11.05 14.89
N ARG A 75 -11.84 -10.61 14.83
CA ARG A 75 -12.18 -9.18 14.93
C ARG A 75 -11.88 -8.62 16.31
N GLU A 76 -12.17 -9.37 17.37
CA GLU A 76 -11.79 -9.01 18.74
C GLU A 76 -10.26 -8.91 18.87
N LYS A 77 -9.51 -9.91 18.39
CA LYS A 77 -8.04 -9.88 18.37
C LYS A 77 -7.47 -8.72 17.56
N LEU A 78 -8.11 -8.36 16.43
CA LEU A 78 -7.73 -7.20 15.63
C LEU A 78 -7.87 -5.91 16.44
N ILE A 79 -8.99 -5.75 17.15
CA ILE A 79 -9.26 -4.56 17.97
C ILE A 79 -8.29 -4.51 19.15
N GLU A 80 -8.07 -5.64 19.83
CA GLU A 80 -7.14 -5.77 20.96
C GLU A 80 -5.71 -5.39 20.54
N LYS A 81 -5.19 -5.96 19.45
CA LYS A 81 -3.85 -5.62 18.93
C LYS A 81 -3.75 -4.15 18.52
N LEU A 82 -4.82 -3.58 17.98
CA LEU A 82 -4.83 -2.18 17.56
C LEU A 82 -4.90 -1.22 18.75
N ALA A 83 -5.60 -1.59 19.83
CA ALA A 83 -5.67 -0.85 21.08
C ALA A 83 -4.27 -0.64 21.71
N GLU A 84 -3.34 -1.58 21.55
CA GLU A 84 -1.95 -1.39 22.03
C GLU A 84 -1.23 -0.21 21.36
N SER A 85 -1.62 0.14 20.13
CA SER A 85 -0.94 1.14 19.31
C SER A 85 -1.72 2.45 19.17
N ASP A 86 -3.01 2.46 19.51
CA ASP A 86 -3.90 3.60 19.35
C ASP A 86 -4.75 3.85 20.60
N ASN A 87 -4.46 4.95 21.30
CA ASN A 87 -5.12 5.32 22.56
C ASN A 87 -6.64 5.49 22.42
N GLN A 88 -7.12 5.97 21.26
CA GLN A 88 -8.56 6.18 21.06
C GLN A 88 -9.29 4.84 20.94
N ILE A 89 -8.71 3.89 20.20
CA ILE A 89 -9.21 2.52 20.12
C ILE A 89 -9.17 1.84 21.50
N MET A 90 -8.08 2.01 22.24
CA MET A 90 -7.92 1.45 23.59
C MET A 90 -9.03 1.89 24.54
N GLN A 91 -9.33 3.20 24.57
CA GLN A 91 -10.37 3.73 25.45
C GLN A 91 -11.74 3.15 25.10
N MET A 92 -12.12 3.15 23.80
CA MET A 92 -13.42 2.61 23.37
C MET A 92 -13.54 1.10 23.67
N TYR A 93 -12.45 0.36 23.49
CA TYR A 93 -12.39 -1.07 23.80
C TYR A 93 -12.61 -1.36 25.30
N LEU A 94 -11.94 -0.61 26.19
CA LEU A 94 -12.10 -0.75 27.65
C LEU A 94 -13.50 -0.36 28.13
N GLU A 95 -14.13 0.62 27.47
CA GLU A 95 -15.50 1.05 27.75
C GLU A 95 -16.56 0.13 27.13
N GLY A 96 -16.17 -0.88 26.35
CA GLY A 96 -17.08 -1.79 25.66
C GLY A 96 -17.93 -1.12 24.58
N GLN A 97 -17.43 -0.01 24.02
CA GLN A 97 -18.14 0.75 22.98
C GLN A 97 -17.88 0.18 21.58
N ASP A 98 -18.88 0.26 20.72
CA ASP A 98 -18.74 -0.09 19.31
C ASP A 98 -17.79 0.89 18.60
N ILE A 99 -16.77 0.34 17.95
CA ILE A 99 -15.79 1.12 17.18
C ILE A 99 -16.31 1.29 15.75
N PRO A 100 -16.54 2.54 15.28
CA PRO A 100 -17.00 2.77 13.92
C PRO A 100 -15.92 2.41 12.90
N VAL A 101 -16.34 1.89 11.75
CA VAL A 101 -15.45 1.40 10.67
C VAL A 101 -14.46 2.47 10.21
N SER A 102 -14.90 3.72 10.08
CA SER A 102 -14.04 4.84 9.66
C SER A 102 -12.90 5.10 10.66
N LEU A 103 -13.19 5.00 11.96
CA LEU A 103 -12.19 5.15 13.00
C LEU A 103 -11.22 3.97 13.02
N LEU A 104 -11.76 2.75 12.84
CA LEU A 104 -10.95 1.54 12.76
C LEU A 104 -9.96 1.61 11.59
N LYS A 105 -10.42 2.02 10.40
CA LYS A 105 -9.55 2.23 9.23
C LYS A 105 -8.47 3.29 9.50
N ALA A 106 -8.85 4.41 10.10
CA ALA A 106 -7.91 5.49 10.41
C ALA A 106 -6.83 5.05 11.43
N ALA A 107 -7.21 4.27 12.44
CA ALA A 107 -6.27 3.73 13.41
C ALA A 107 -5.31 2.70 12.78
N ILE A 108 -5.82 1.80 11.94
CA ILE A 108 -4.98 0.86 11.16
C ILE A 108 -3.98 1.62 10.30
N ARG A 109 -4.43 2.67 9.59
CA ARG A 109 -3.55 3.53 8.79
C ARG A 109 -2.44 4.15 9.62
N ARG A 110 -2.76 4.79 10.75
CA ARG A 110 -1.76 5.39 11.65
C ARG A 110 -0.73 4.38 12.12
N ALA A 111 -1.18 3.23 12.61
CA ALA A 111 -0.29 2.18 13.11
C ALA A 111 0.56 1.56 11.99
N THR A 112 0.03 1.48 10.76
CA THR A 112 0.76 0.99 9.57
C THR A 112 1.85 1.98 9.15
N ILE A 113 1.53 3.27 9.08
CA ILE A 113 2.49 4.33 8.72
C ILE A 113 3.61 4.44 9.78
N ALA A 114 3.26 4.27 11.05
CA ALA A 114 4.23 4.23 12.15
C ALA A 114 5.03 2.92 12.22
N ASN A 115 4.79 1.96 11.30
CA ASN A 115 5.42 0.65 11.26
C ASN A 115 5.27 -0.16 12.56
N GLN A 116 4.16 0.05 13.28
CA GLN A 116 3.84 -0.65 14.53
C GLN A 116 3.09 -1.96 14.28
N VAL A 117 2.31 -2.00 13.20
CA VAL A 117 1.54 -3.18 12.78
C VAL A 117 1.69 -3.40 11.28
N VAL A 118 1.50 -4.65 10.85
CA VAL A 118 1.53 -5.03 9.43
C VAL A 118 0.16 -5.62 9.08
N PRO A 119 -0.71 -4.89 8.33
CA PRO A 119 -1.98 -5.42 7.87
C PRO A 119 -1.78 -6.65 6.99
N VAL A 120 -2.46 -7.76 7.34
CA VAL A 120 -2.37 -9.02 6.61
C VAL A 120 -3.71 -9.30 5.91
N LEU A 121 -3.63 -9.50 4.59
CA LEU A 121 -4.73 -9.94 3.75
C LEU A 121 -4.45 -11.31 3.16
N CYS A 122 -5.48 -11.93 2.58
CA CYS A 122 -5.34 -13.19 1.86
C CYS A 122 -6.03 -13.13 0.49
N GLY A 123 -5.62 -14.01 -0.42
CA GLY A 123 -6.17 -14.07 -1.76
C GLY A 123 -5.52 -15.15 -2.64
N SER A 124 -5.98 -15.20 -3.89
CA SER A 124 -5.37 -15.95 -4.98
C SER A 124 -5.28 -15.05 -6.21
N ALA A 125 -4.10 -14.46 -6.43
CA ALA A 125 -3.85 -13.61 -7.59
C ALA A 125 -4.01 -14.39 -8.92
N LEU A 126 -3.63 -15.66 -8.94
CA LEU A 126 -3.75 -16.52 -10.13
C LEU A 126 -5.21 -16.72 -10.57
N ARG A 127 -6.14 -16.82 -9.61
CA ARG A 127 -7.57 -16.97 -9.87
C ARG A 127 -8.34 -15.64 -9.81
N GLY A 128 -7.66 -14.50 -9.72
CA GLY A 128 -8.29 -13.18 -9.64
C GLY A 128 -9.04 -12.90 -8.32
N LYS A 129 -8.88 -13.73 -7.29
CA LYS A 129 -9.65 -13.64 -6.03
C LYS A 129 -8.87 -12.83 -4.98
N GLY A 130 -9.48 -11.78 -4.43
CA GLY A 130 -8.87 -10.94 -3.38
C GLY A 130 -8.00 -9.78 -3.89
N ILE A 131 -7.91 -9.55 -5.21
CA ILE A 131 -7.14 -8.43 -5.79
C ILE A 131 -7.78 -7.08 -5.44
N ARG A 132 -9.11 -6.96 -5.56
CA ARG A 132 -9.82 -5.71 -5.26
C ARG A 132 -9.67 -5.29 -3.79
N PRO A 133 -9.94 -6.16 -2.79
CA PRO A 133 -9.66 -5.84 -1.39
C PRO A 133 -8.21 -5.43 -1.12
N LEU A 134 -7.24 -6.00 -1.83
CA LEU A 134 -5.84 -5.60 -1.74
C LEU A 134 -5.61 -4.17 -2.25
N LEU A 135 -6.21 -3.80 -3.38
CA LEU A 135 -6.11 -2.44 -3.92
C LEU A 135 -6.80 -1.41 -3.02
N ASP A 136 -7.96 -1.76 -2.47
CA ASP A 136 -8.66 -0.92 -1.51
C ASP A 136 -7.81 -0.72 -0.24
N ALA A 137 -7.18 -1.79 0.27
CA ALA A 137 -6.25 -1.72 1.40
C ALA A 137 -4.99 -0.89 1.12
N VAL A 138 -4.49 -0.90 -0.13
CA VAL A 138 -3.38 -0.04 -0.56
C VAL A 138 -3.79 1.44 -0.44
N ALA A 139 -4.98 1.80 -0.92
CA ALA A 139 -5.47 3.17 -0.83
C ALA A 139 -5.75 3.58 0.63
N ASP A 140 -6.36 2.70 1.42
CA ASP A 140 -6.78 3.00 2.79
C ASP A 140 -5.60 3.08 3.77
N TYR A 141 -4.62 2.16 3.68
CA TYR A 141 -3.63 1.97 4.74
C TYR A 141 -2.19 2.38 4.39
N LEU A 142 -1.81 2.43 3.10
CA LEU A 142 -0.44 2.82 2.74
C LEU A 142 -0.22 4.35 2.77
N PRO A 143 1.00 4.81 3.08
CA PRO A 143 1.31 6.23 3.19
C PRO A 143 1.23 6.95 1.85
N SER A 144 0.70 8.17 1.89
CA SER A 144 0.89 9.18 0.86
C SER A 144 2.30 9.79 0.98
N PRO A 145 2.88 10.37 -0.09
CA PRO A 145 4.14 11.13 0.04
C PRO A 145 4.13 12.20 1.15
N LEU A 146 2.96 12.74 1.49
CA LEU A 146 2.77 13.71 2.58
C LEU A 146 2.91 13.09 3.98
N ASP A 147 2.67 11.79 4.11
CA ASP A 147 2.70 11.08 5.40
C ASP A 147 4.12 10.62 5.78
N ILE A 148 5.06 10.70 4.84
CA ILE A 148 6.44 10.25 5.02
C ILE A 148 7.30 11.45 5.41
N PRO A 149 8.21 11.31 6.39
CA PRO A 149 9.17 12.36 6.71
C PRO A 149 9.93 12.86 5.47
N PRO A 150 10.07 14.19 5.30
CA PRO A 150 10.85 14.76 4.21
C PRO A 150 12.27 14.20 4.15
N ILE A 151 12.78 14.01 2.94
CA ILE A 151 14.11 13.43 2.76
C ILE A 151 15.18 14.49 3.05
N PRO A 152 16.20 14.18 3.85
CA PRO A 152 17.34 15.06 4.04
C PRO A 152 18.18 15.13 2.76
N ALA A 153 18.60 16.32 2.38
CA ALA A 153 19.50 16.59 1.28
C ALA A 153 20.51 17.67 1.70
N THR A 154 21.62 17.75 0.97
CA THR A 154 22.69 18.74 1.23
C THR A 154 22.70 19.77 0.13
N ARG A 155 22.67 21.05 0.49
CA ARG A 155 22.72 22.15 -0.47
C ARG A 155 24.15 22.31 -1.00
N LEU A 156 24.30 22.33 -2.33
CA LEU A 156 25.60 22.44 -2.99
C LEU A 156 26.32 23.78 -2.77
N SER A 157 25.60 24.85 -2.45
CA SER A 157 26.18 26.20 -2.32
C SER A 157 26.96 26.42 -1.03
N ASP A 158 26.46 25.88 0.09
CA ASP A 158 26.96 26.16 1.44
C ASP A 158 27.13 24.89 2.31
N GLY A 159 26.76 23.71 1.79
CA GLY A 159 26.81 22.45 2.54
C GLY A 159 25.72 22.31 3.60
N ALA A 160 24.74 23.20 3.66
CA ALA A 160 23.68 23.13 4.66
C ALA A 160 22.73 21.95 4.41
N GLU A 161 22.28 21.32 5.48
CA GLU A 161 21.21 20.33 5.41
C GLU A 161 19.86 21.00 5.12
N ILE A 162 19.18 20.48 4.12
CA ILE A 162 17.84 20.90 3.69
C ILE A 162 16.91 19.70 3.67
N ALA A 163 15.63 19.92 3.93
CA ALA A 163 14.61 18.90 3.84
C ALA A 163 13.84 19.05 2.53
N CYS A 164 13.85 18.03 1.67
CA CYS A 164 13.05 17.98 0.45
C CYS A 164 11.60 17.67 0.80
N ARG A 165 10.77 18.70 0.87
CA ARG A 165 9.35 18.57 1.18
C ARG A 165 8.57 18.27 -0.11
N PRO A 166 7.55 17.40 -0.05
CA PRO A 166 6.63 17.13 -1.16
C PRO A 166 5.72 18.33 -1.42
N ASN A 167 6.28 19.38 -2.01
CA ASN A 167 5.60 20.62 -2.38
C ASN A 167 6.01 21.03 -3.80
N ASP A 168 5.02 21.28 -4.65
CA ASP A 168 5.22 21.62 -6.06
C ASP A 168 5.91 22.98 -6.26
N LYS A 169 5.85 23.86 -5.26
CA LYS A 169 6.46 25.20 -5.30
C LYS A 169 7.92 25.21 -4.85
N ASP A 170 8.39 24.15 -4.22
CA ASP A 170 9.76 24.06 -3.74
C ASP A 170 10.73 23.79 -4.92
N PRO A 171 12.04 24.05 -4.75
CA PRO A 171 13.02 23.72 -5.78
C PRO A 171 12.96 22.25 -6.21
N PHE A 172 13.13 21.99 -7.50
CA PHE A 172 13.09 20.64 -8.04
C PHE A 172 14.20 19.77 -7.46
N ALA A 173 13.83 18.65 -6.83
CA ALA A 173 14.75 17.62 -6.38
C ALA A 173 14.19 16.24 -6.73
N ALA A 174 15.00 15.42 -7.40
CA ALA A 174 14.63 14.07 -7.78
C ALA A 174 15.83 13.12 -7.71
N LEU A 175 15.55 11.84 -7.56
CA LEU A 175 16.55 10.77 -7.56
C LEU A 175 16.28 9.79 -8.68
N VAL A 176 17.28 9.59 -9.54
CA VAL A 176 17.26 8.54 -10.57
C VAL A 176 17.56 7.21 -9.89
N PHE A 177 16.63 6.26 -9.97
CA PHE A 177 16.78 4.95 -9.33
C PHE A 177 16.96 3.81 -10.34
N LYS A 178 16.61 4.02 -11.61
CA LYS A 178 16.75 3.00 -12.64
C LYS A 178 17.03 3.61 -14.00
N THR A 179 17.97 3.04 -14.74
CA THR A 179 18.27 3.42 -16.12
C THR A 179 18.17 2.18 -17.00
N VAL A 180 17.48 2.28 -18.12
CA VAL A 180 17.25 1.18 -19.07
C VAL A 180 17.51 1.69 -20.48
N SER A 181 18.12 0.85 -21.31
CA SER A 181 18.23 1.10 -22.75
C SER A 181 17.02 0.48 -23.44
N ASP A 182 16.15 1.33 -23.98
CA ASP A 182 15.01 0.92 -24.79
C ASP A 182 15.40 0.96 -26.29
N PRO A 183 15.05 -0.07 -27.09
CA PRO A 183 15.40 -0.13 -28.51
C PRO A 183 14.80 1.00 -29.37
N PHE A 184 13.69 1.60 -28.97
CA PHE A 184 12.98 2.62 -29.74
C PHE A 184 13.22 4.03 -29.21
N MET A 185 13.22 4.20 -27.90
CA MET A 185 13.34 5.51 -27.23
C MET A 185 14.77 5.84 -26.77
N GLY A 186 15.70 4.89 -26.90
CA GLY A 186 17.07 5.05 -26.42
C GLY A 186 17.16 4.92 -24.89
N ARG A 187 17.96 5.76 -24.24
CA ARG A 187 18.22 5.65 -22.79
C ARG A 187 17.08 6.27 -21.98
N LEU A 188 16.30 5.43 -21.28
CA LEU A 188 15.26 5.82 -20.34
C LEU A 188 15.80 5.83 -18.91
N SER A 189 15.62 6.96 -18.22
CA SER A 189 16.00 7.11 -16.80
C SER A 189 14.74 7.36 -15.96
N TYR A 190 14.45 6.43 -15.06
CA TYR A 190 13.34 6.53 -14.11
C TYR A 190 13.79 7.32 -12.89
N LEU A 191 13.03 8.37 -12.60
CA LEU A 191 13.28 9.28 -11.50
C LEU A 191 12.09 9.32 -10.55
N ARG A 192 12.39 9.46 -9.26
CA ARG A 192 11.39 9.78 -8.22
C ARG A 192 11.57 11.24 -7.83
N VAL A 193 10.53 12.03 -8.01
CA VAL A 193 10.50 13.44 -7.59
C VAL A 193 10.16 13.51 -6.10
N TYR A 194 10.90 14.32 -5.36
CA TYR A 194 10.68 14.57 -3.93
C TYR A 194 10.15 15.97 -3.66
N SER A 195 10.58 16.97 -4.44
CA SER A 195 10.11 18.35 -4.34
C SER A 195 10.09 19.02 -5.71
N GLY A 196 9.20 20.00 -5.87
CA GLY A 196 9.06 20.80 -7.09
C GLY A 196 8.44 20.05 -8.27
N GLU A 197 8.45 20.72 -9.42
CA GLU A 197 7.97 20.18 -10.70
C GLU A 197 9.10 20.16 -11.75
N VAL A 198 9.01 19.22 -12.70
CA VAL A 198 9.87 19.19 -13.89
C VAL A 198 9.02 19.19 -15.15
N LYS A 199 9.33 20.11 -16.07
CA LYS A 199 8.66 20.20 -17.37
C LYS A 199 9.43 19.42 -18.42
N ALA A 200 8.71 18.86 -19.39
CA ALA A 200 9.33 18.18 -20.51
C ALA A 200 10.30 19.12 -21.25
N GLY A 201 11.54 18.66 -21.49
CA GLY A 201 12.59 19.44 -22.14
C GLY A 201 13.35 20.41 -21.22
N ALA A 202 13.05 20.44 -19.91
CA ALA A 202 13.84 21.19 -18.94
C ALA A 202 15.26 20.60 -18.83
N GLN A 203 16.24 21.49 -18.63
CA GLN A 203 17.59 21.09 -18.23
C GLN A 203 17.63 20.98 -16.70
N VAL A 204 18.16 19.87 -16.21
CA VAL A 204 18.28 19.59 -14.77
C VAL A 204 19.75 19.39 -14.42
N LEU A 205 20.12 19.83 -13.22
CA LEU A 205 21.48 19.65 -12.72
C LEU A 205 21.63 18.26 -12.10
N ASN A 206 22.66 17.52 -12.52
CA ASN A 206 23.08 16.32 -11.81
C ASN A 206 24.01 16.70 -10.67
N SER A 207 23.48 16.74 -9.46
CA SER A 207 24.22 17.17 -8.27
C SER A 207 25.39 16.26 -7.90
N THR A 208 25.39 14.99 -8.34
CA THR A 208 26.43 14.01 -8.01
C THR A 208 27.64 14.12 -8.94
N THR A 209 27.40 14.41 -10.23
CA THR A 209 28.48 14.52 -11.23
C THR A 209 28.91 15.96 -11.47
N GLY A 210 28.12 16.95 -11.02
CA GLY A 210 28.41 18.37 -11.21
C GLY A 210 28.19 18.88 -12.65
N TYR A 211 27.76 18.01 -13.55
CA TYR A 211 27.46 18.37 -14.93
C TYR A 211 25.96 18.66 -15.10
N PRO A 212 25.58 19.67 -15.90
CA PRO A 212 24.19 19.79 -16.32
C PRO A 212 23.85 18.55 -17.16
N ASP A 213 22.87 17.76 -16.72
CA ASP A 213 22.35 16.70 -17.56
C ASP A 213 21.58 17.39 -18.69
N THR A 214 22.13 17.28 -19.91
CA THR A 214 21.47 17.72 -21.16
C THR A 214 20.02 17.22 -21.15
N PRO A 215 19.07 18.01 -21.68
CA PRO A 215 17.65 17.81 -21.39
C PRO A 215 17.25 16.38 -21.77
N LEU A 216 16.92 15.60 -20.74
CA LEU A 216 16.31 14.29 -20.90
C LEU A 216 14.98 14.55 -21.61
N CYS A 217 14.88 14.00 -22.82
CA CYS A 217 13.77 14.09 -23.78
C CYS A 217 13.68 15.40 -24.60
N LYS A 218 14.21 15.36 -25.83
CA LYS A 218 13.49 15.92 -27.00
C LYS A 218 12.20 15.11 -27.13
N ALA A 219 11.10 15.57 -26.55
CA ALA A 219 9.78 15.13 -27.01
C ALA A 219 9.71 15.49 -28.50
N ALA A 220 9.60 14.47 -29.35
CA ALA A 220 9.34 14.67 -30.76
C ALA A 220 8.04 15.49 -30.88
N ARG A 221 8.15 16.70 -31.42
CA ARG A 221 6.99 17.40 -31.96
C ARG A 221 6.44 16.54 -33.08
N THR A 222 5.28 15.93 -32.91
CA THR A 222 4.49 15.51 -34.06
C THR A 222 3.88 16.79 -34.65
N PRO A 223 4.19 17.17 -35.89
CA PRO A 223 3.44 18.23 -36.54
C PRO A 223 2.05 17.69 -36.86
N ALA A 224 1.03 18.41 -36.41
CA ALA A 224 -0.29 18.32 -36.99
C ALA A 224 -0.21 18.84 -38.43
N SER A 225 -0.35 17.95 -39.42
CA SER A 225 -0.96 18.28 -40.72
C SER A 225 -1.32 17.03 -41.52
N MET A 226 -2.61 16.94 -41.88
CA MET A 226 -3.15 16.61 -43.21
C MET A 226 -2.74 15.27 -43.86
N ALA A 227 -3.62 14.26 -43.76
CA ALA A 227 -4.47 13.75 -44.86
C ALA A 227 -5.30 12.58 -44.33
#